data_AF-A0A2S0NGL4-F1
#
_entry.id   AF-A0A2S0NGL4-F1
#
_cell.length_a   1.000
_cell.length_b   1.000
_cell.length_c   1.000
_cell.angle_alpha   90.00
_cell.angle_beta   90.00
_cell.angle_gamma   90.00
#
_symmetry.space_group_name_H-M   'P 1'
#
loop_
_entity.id
_entity.type
_entity.pdbx_description
1 polymer ?
#
loop_
_entity_poly.entity_id
_entity_poly.type
_entity_poly.pdbx_seq_one_letter_code
_entity_poly.pdbx_strand_id
1 'polypeptide(L)'
;MTSHEPNAGKAAASGGLPLVDNGKDRSSPNRSVRGRPGWPLKALVVLLILLMGGVIGLYFQGPALRAIFAWTSLEPGAGARRPIALPAGRVPSAERVAAMATGDVVSLGRLQPSGGTVSVAPPQGAGDARIDRMLVAEGDVVTKGAVLAELDSLALYQSALTSAESTLAIRRAGLAQA
;
A
#
# COMPACT_ATOMS: atom_id res chain seq x y z
N MET A 1 -23.67 9.00 -89.17
CA MET A 1 -24.87 8.44 -89.84
C MET A 1 -25.93 8.21 -88.79
N THR A 2 -27.16 8.58 -89.14
CA THR A 2 -28.43 8.61 -88.39
C THR A 2 -28.79 7.26 -87.74
N SER A 3 -29.64 7.12 -86.72
CA SER A 3 -31.05 7.56 -86.66
C SER A 3 -31.64 7.45 -85.23
N HIS A 4 -32.80 8.07 -85.05
CA HIS A 4 -33.55 8.37 -83.81
C HIS A 4 -34.59 7.32 -83.39
N GLU A 5 -34.87 7.31 -82.06
CA GLU A 5 -36.13 7.01 -81.31
C GLU A 5 -36.66 5.56 -81.14
N PRO A 6 -37.54 5.22 -80.14
CA PRO A 6 -38.55 6.11 -79.51
C PRO A 6 -38.89 5.93 -77.99
N ASN A 7 -39.72 6.88 -77.51
CA ASN A 7 -40.85 6.75 -76.54
C ASN A 7 -40.59 6.52 -75.03
N ALA A 8 -40.94 7.53 -74.21
CA ALA A 8 -41.25 7.35 -72.78
C ALA A 8 -42.49 8.19 -72.41
N GLY A 9 -43.51 7.49 -71.91
CA GLY A 9 -44.85 8.01 -71.75
C GLY A 9 -45.14 8.78 -70.46
N LYS A 10 -46.17 9.63 -70.62
CA LYS A 10 -47.32 9.86 -69.71
C LYS A 10 -47.16 10.90 -68.59
N ALA A 11 -47.60 12.11 -68.92
CA ALA A 11 -48.10 13.14 -68.00
C ALA A 11 -49.60 13.40 -68.27
N ALA A 12 -50.28 14.05 -67.32
CA ALA A 12 -51.71 14.47 -67.23
C ALA A 12 -52.61 13.50 -66.43
N ALA A 13 -53.53 13.90 -65.54
CA ALA A 13 -54.13 15.18 -65.09
C ALA A 13 -54.71 14.92 -63.66
N SER A 14 -55.00 15.87 -62.77
CA SER A 14 -56.14 16.82 -62.67
C SER A 14 -56.15 17.28 -61.18
N GLY A 15 -56.42 18.51 -60.72
CA GLY A 15 -57.49 19.45 -61.08
C GLY A 15 -58.69 19.31 -60.12
N GLY A 16 -58.76 20.06 -59.01
CA GLY A 16 -59.95 20.16 -58.13
C GLY A 16 -59.71 20.77 -56.72
N LEU A 17 -60.22 21.99 -56.49
CA LEU A 17 -60.17 22.86 -55.26
C LEU A 17 -61.18 22.39 -54.16
N PRO A 18 -61.41 23.05 -52.98
CA PRO A 18 -60.75 24.16 -52.24
C PRO A 18 -60.47 23.88 -50.72
N LEU A 19 -59.66 24.74 -50.09
CA LEU A 19 -59.26 24.89 -48.66
C LEU A 19 -59.79 23.92 -47.57
N VAL A 20 -58.84 23.23 -46.93
CA VAL A 20 -58.55 23.41 -45.48
C VAL A 20 -57.04 23.29 -45.28
N ASP A 21 -56.40 24.44 -45.08
CA ASP A 21 -55.06 24.55 -44.53
C ASP A 21 -55.09 24.00 -43.10
N ASN A 22 -54.81 22.71 -42.96
CA ASN A 22 -54.66 22.07 -41.67
C ASN A 22 -53.30 22.43 -41.11
N GLY A 23 -53.23 23.63 -40.50
CA GLY A 23 -52.23 24.12 -39.55
C GLY A 23 -51.02 23.20 -39.37
N LYS A 24 -50.21 23.10 -40.42
CA LYS A 24 -48.89 22.50 -40.36
C LYS A 24 -47.91 23.57 -40.76
N ASP A 25 -47.87 24.56 -39.88
CA ASP A 25 -46.84 25.56 -39.78
C ASP A 25 -45.51 24.87 -40.11
N ARG A 26 -44.81 25.51 -41.05
CA ARG A 26 -43.53 25.06 -41.59
C ARG A 26 -42.69 24.52 -40.44
N SER A 27 -42.55 23.19 -40.38
CA SER A 27 -41.56 22.55 -39.54
C SER A 27 -40.23 22.95 -40.15
N SER A 28 -39.73 24.09 -39.67
CA SER A 28 -38.39 24.55 -39.90
C SER A 28 -37.47 23.36 -39.70
N PRO A 29 -36.51 23.08 -40.61
CA PRO A 29 -35.58 22.00 -40.38
C PRO A 29 -34.90 22.33 -39.06
N ASN A 30 -35.19 21.52 -38.04
CA ASN A 30 -34.51 21.58 -36.76
C ASN A 30 -33.06 21.23 -37.10
N ARG A 31 -32.29 22.28 -37.40
CA ARG A 31 -30.87 22.25 -37.66
C ARG A 31 -30.32 21.65 -36.38
N SER A 32 -30.03 20.35 -36.40
CA SER A 32 -29.35 19.68 -35.31
C SER A 32 -28.06 20.44 -35.12
N VAL A 33 -28.07 21.31 -34.11
CA VAL A 33 -26.91 22.08 -33.74
C VAL A 33 -25.96 21.01 -33.22
N ARG A 34 -25.05 20.59 -34.09
CA ARG A 34 -23.87 19.85 -33.70
C ARG A 34 -23.07 20.82 -32.85
N GLY A 35 -23.49 20.92 -31.59
CA GLY A 35 -22.98 21.84 -30.62
C GLY A 35 -21.50 21.57 -30.50
N ARG A 36 -20.69 22.52 -30.98
CA ARG A 36 -19.25 22.46 -30.78
C ARG A 36 -19.07 22.30 -29.27
N PRO A 37 -18.36 21.26 -28.80
CA PRO A 37 -18.30 20.96 -27.38
C PRO A 37 -17.82 22.22 -26.68
N GLY A 38 -18.62 22.69 -25.72
CA GLY A 38 -18.32 23.89 -24.96
C GLY A 38 -16.96 23.75 -24.31
N TRP A 39 -16.31 24.89 -24.05
CA TRP A 39 -15.04 24.93 -23.33
C TRP A 39 -14.99 24.02 -22.08
N PRO A 40 -16.04 23.89 -21.23
CA PRO A 40 -15.98 22.98 -20.09
C PRO A 40 -15.93 21.49 -20.48
N LEU A 41 -16.61 21.09 -21.57
CA LEU A 41 -16.59 19.69 -22.03
C LEU A 41 -15.22 19.33 -22.65
N LYS A 42 -14.61 20.28 -23.38
CA LYS A 42 -13.24 20.11 -23.88
C LYS A 42 -12.23 20.03 -22.72
N ALA A 43 -12.38 20.87 -21.70
CA ALA A 43 -11.55 20.82 -20.51
C ALA A 43 -11.70 19.49 -19.76
N LEU A 44 -12.93 18.98 -19.62
CA LEU A 44 -13.19 17.68 -19.00
C LEU A 44 -12.55 16.52 -19.77
N VAL A 45 -12.63 16.53 -21.11
CA VAL A 45 -12.01 15.50 -21.95
C VAL A 45 -10.49 15.54 -21.84
N VAL A 46 -9.87 16.72 -21.82
CA VAL A 46 -8.42 16.88 -21.62
C VAL A 46 -8.02 16.37 -20.23
N LEU A 47 -8.78 16.70 -19.18
CA LEU A 47 -8.54 16.20 -17.83
C LEU A 47 -8.63 14.67 -17.76
N LEU A 48 -9.62 14.07 -18.42
CA LEU A 48 -9.81 12.61 -18.44
C LEU A 48 -8.64 11.91 -19.16
N ILE A 49 -8.17 12.47 -20.29
CA ILE A 49 -7.00 11.95 -21.02
C ILE A 49 -5.74 12.07 -20.18
N LEU A 50 -5.55 13.19 -19.48
CA LEU A 50 -4.41 13.39 -18.57
C LEU A 50 -4.43 12.36 -17.44
N LEU A 51 -5.59 12.14 -16.82
CA LEU A 51 -5.74 11.22 -15.70
C LEU A 51 -5.52 9.78 -16.15
N MET A 52 -6.10 9.38 -17.29
CA MET A 52 -5.97 8.02 -17.81
C MET A 52 -4.56 7.74 -18.35
N GLY A 53 -3.92 8.72 -18.99
CA GLY A 53 -2.51 8.66 -19.37
C GLY A 53 -1.57 8.54 -18.16
N GLY A 54 -1.86 9.23 -17.06
CA GLY A 54 -1.11 9.12 -15.81
C GLY A 54 -1.20 7.72 -15.18
N VAL A 55 -2.41 7.13 -15.15
CA VAL A 55 -2.61 5.77 -14.62
C VAL A 55 -1.91 4.71 -15.49
N ILE A 56 -2.01 4.83 -16.82
CA ILE A 56 -1.35 3.91 -17.76
C ILE A 56 0.18 4.03 -17.66
N GLY A 57 0.71 5.26 -17.55
CA GLY A 57 2.14 5.51 -17.36
C GLY A 57 2.69 4.93 -16.06
N LEU A 58 1.89 4.89 -15.00
CA LEU A 58 2.28 4.25 -13.73
C LEU A 58 2.38 2.73 -13.86
N TYR A 59 1.56 2.11 -14.69
CA TYR A 59 1.51 0.65 -14.88
C TYR A 59 2.62 0.15 -15.82
N PHE A 60 2.94 0.91 -16.87
CA PHE A 60 3.99 0.61 -17.81
C PHE A 60 5.20 1.52 -17.58
N GLN A 61 6.08 1.09 -16.67
CA GLN A 61 7.34 1.77 -16.32
C GLN A 61 8.39 1.68 -17.45
N GLY A 62 8.02 2.15 -18.65
CA GLY A 62 8.82 2.11 -19.87
C GLY A 62 10.06 3.02 -19.82
N PRO A 63 10.99 2.85 -20.77
CA PRO A 63 12.29 3.53 -20.77
C PRO A 63 12.18 5.06 -20.76
N ALA A 64 11.17 5.63 -21.41
CA ALA A 64 10.94 7.07 -21.42
C ALA A 64 10.60 7.65 -20.03
N LEU A 65 9.77 6.95 -19.24
CA LEU A 65 9.39 7.41 -17.90
C LEU A 65 10.57 7.31 -16.92
N ARG A 66 11.41 6.28 -17.08
CA ARG A 66 12.68 6.15 -16.32
C ARG A 66 13.64 7.30 -16.61
N ALA A 67 13.72 7.75 -17.86
CA ALA A 67 14.56 8.90 -18.23
C ALA A 67 14.06 10.20 -17.59
N ILE A 68 12.74 10.41 -17.53
CA ILE A 68 12.14 11.58 -16.85
C ILE A 68 12.40 11.51 -15.34
N PHE A 69 12.22 10.35 -14.70
CA PHE A 69 12.52 10.18 -13.29
C PHE A 69 14.00 10.39 -12.95
N ALA A 70 14.92 9.91 -13.79
CA ALA A 70 16.35 10.18 -13.65
C ALA A 70 16.66 11.68 -13.80
N TRP A 71 16.02 12.36 -14.75
CA TRP A 71 16.20 13.79 -14.97
C TRP A 71 15.63 14.65 -13.83
N THR A 72 14.50 14.23 -13.26
CA THR A 72 13.81 14.93 -12.17
C THR A 72 14.22 14.49 -10.76
N SER A 73 15.18 13.55 -10.65
CA SER A 73 15.64 12.94 -9.39
C SER A 73 14.50 12.35 -8.54
N LEU A 74 13.43 11.88 -9.18
CA LEU A 74 12.32 11.22 -8.50
C LEU A 74 12.63 9.72 -8.40
N GLU A 75 12.74 9.20 -7.17
CA GLU A 75 12.90 7.74 -6.97
C GLU A 75 11.58 7.01 -7.32
N PRO A 76 11.62 6.02 -8.24
CA PRO A 76 10.46 5.20 -8.54
C PRO A 76 10.04 4.42 -7.30
N GLY A 77 8.80 4.61 -6.85
CA GLY A 77 8.25 3.89 -5.69
C GLY A 77 7.66 4.77 -4.59
N ALA A 78 7.25 6.01 -4.90
CA ALA A 78 6.60 6.91 -3.95
C ALA A 78 7.42 7.10 -2.65
N GLY A 79 8.76 7.16 -2.76
CA GLY A 79 9.68 7.31 -1.62
C GLY A 79 10.12 6.00 -0.95
N ALA A 80 9.80 4.84 -1.53
CA ALA A 80 10.30 3.56 -1.02
C ALA A 80 11.75 3.30 -1.46
N ARG A 81 12.65 3.08 -0.48
CA ARG A 81 14.08 2.76 -0.70
C ARG A 81 14.34 1.39 -1.37
N ARG A 82 13.31 0.70 -1.86
CA ARG A 82 13.43 -0.63 -2.47
C ARG A 82 12.61 -0.68 -3.77
N PRO A 83 13.18 -1.19 -4.87
CA PRO A 83 12.45 -1.39 -6.11
C PRO A 83 11.23 -2.29 -5.88
N ILE A 84 10.07 -1.91 -6.43
CA ILE A 84 8.79 -2.63 -6.34
C ILE A 84 8.88 -4.06 -6.90
N ALA A 85 9.91 -4.38 -7.68
CA ALA A 85 10.15 -5.70 -8.25
C ALA A 85 11.61 -6.12 -8.10
N LEU A 86 11.99 -6.61 -6.91
CA LEU A 86 13.14 -7.49 -6.78
C LEU A 86 12.66 -8.94 -6.92
N PRO A 87 13.18 -9.75 -7.85
CA PRO A 87 13.04 -11.20 -7.74
C PRO A 87 13.65 -11.59 -6.40
N ALA A 88 12.85 -12.23 -5.55
CA ALA A 88 13.33 -12.71 -4.26
C ALA A 88 14.59 -13.56 -4.51
N GLY A 89 15.74 -13.17 -3.94
CA GLY A 89 17.00 -13.92 -3.96
C GLY A 89 16.94 -15.22 -3.17
N ARG A 90 15.84 -15.97 -3.34
CA ARG A 90 15.54 -17.26 -2.69
C ARG A 90 15.70 -18.43 -3.66
N VAL A 91 16.11 -18.18 -4.89
CA VAL A 91 16.45 -19.26 -5.82
C VAL A 91 17.87 -19.72 -5.47
N PRO A 92 18.11 -21.02 -5.20
CA PRO A 92 19.45 -21.54 -5.03
C PRO A 92 20.33 -21.14 -6.21
N SER A 93 21.60 -20.80 -5.97
CA SER A 93 22.54 -20.50 -7.06
C SER A 93 22.63 -21.70 -8.01
N ALA A 94 22.74 -21.44 -9.32
CA ALA A 94 22.80 -22.49 -10.33
C ALA A 94 23.92 -23.52 -10.06
N GLU A 95 25.04 -23.06 -9.50
CA GLU A 95 26.15 -23.90 -9.03
C GLU A 95 25.71 -24.86 -7.90
N ARG A 96 24.89 -24.40 -6.96
CA ARG A 96 24.35 -25.25 -5.88
C ARG A 96 23.39 -26.31 -6.41
N VAL A 97 22.60 -25.97 -7.43
CA VAL A 97 21.69 -26.93 -8.09
C VAL A 97 22.48 -27.95 -8.90
N ALA A 98 23.55 -27.54 -9.59
CA ALA A 98 24.43 -28.44 -10.34
C ALA A 98 25.26 -29.36 -9.44
N ALA A 99 25.56 -28.95 -8.20
CA ALA A 99 26.24 -29.77 -7.21
C ALA A 99 25.33 -30.80 -6.51
N MET A 100 24.00 -30.71 -6.69
CA MET A 100 23.08 -31.73 -6.16
C MET A 100 23.20 -33.01 -6.98
N ALA A 101 23.50 -34.12 -6.30
CA ALA A 101 23.64 -35.42 -6.94
C ALA A 101 22.26 -36.05 -7.21
N THR A 102 22.19 -36.96 -8.18
CA THR A 102 20.99 -37.77 -8.42
C THR A 102 20.73 -38.67 -7.21
N GLY A 103 19.70 -38.34 -6.43
CA GLY A 103 19.36 -39.04 -5.19
C GLY A 103 19.33 -38.16 -3.94
N ASP A 104 19.77 -36.91 -4.03
CA ASP A 104 19.70 -35.97 -2.90
C ASP A 104 18.25 -35.66 -2.52
N VAL A 105 17.90 -35.89 -1.25
CA VAL A 105 16.58 -35.57 -0.70
C VAL A 105 16.61 -34.16 -0.13
N VAL A 106 15.76 -33.29 -0.67
CA VAL A 106 15.59 -31.92 -0.17
C VAL A 106 14.32 -31.80 0.65
N SER A 107 14.41 -31.04 1.74
CA SER A 107 13.28 -30.70 2.59
C SER A 107 13.26 -29.21 2.88
N LEU A 108 12.06 -28.66 3.04
CA LEU A 108 11.89 -27.33 3.59
C LEU A 108 11.91 -27.41 5.11
N GLY A 109 12.55 -26.43 5.74
CA GLY A 109 12.64 -26.35 7.19
C GLY A 109 12.82 -24.90 7.64
N ARG A 110 12.59 -24.68 8.93
CA ARG A 110 12.86 -23.40 9.60
C ARG A 110 13.96 -23.62 10.64
N LEU A 111 14.92 -22.70 10.70
CA LEU A 111 15.91 -22.68 11.77
C LEU A 111 15.24 -22.21 13.06
N GLN A 112 15.45 -22.95 14.14
CA GLN A 112 14.98 -22.61 15.48
C GLN A 112 16.19 -22.57 16.43
N PRO A 113 16.27 -21.59 17.34
CA PRO A 113 17.31 -21.58 18.36
C PRO A 113 17.27 -22.85 19.21
N SER A 114 18.44 -23.39 19.53
CA SER A 114 18.57 -24.47 20.51
C SER A 114 18.06 -23.98 21.87
N GLY A 115 17.05 -24.63 22.41
CA GLY A 115 16.39 -24.19 23.65
C GLY A 115 15.21 -23.23 23.46
N GLY A 116 14.87 -22.89 22.21
CA GLY A 116 13.72 -22.04 21.89
C GLY A 116 13.94 -20.56 22.23
N THR A 117 12.84 -19.84 22.36
CA THR A 117 12.85 -18.41 22.70
C THR A 117 12.20 -18.18 24.05
N VAL A 118 12.84 -17.41 24.92
CA VAL A 118 12.29 -17.04 26.22
C VAL A 118 11.85 -15.59 26.17
N SER A 119 10.59 -15.33 26.47
CA SER A 119 10.07 -13.97 26.66
C SER A 119 10.29 -13.56 28.11
N VAL A 120 10.91 -12.40 28.32
CA VAL A 120 11.15 -11.84 29.66
C VAL A 120 10.05 -10.85 29.99
N ALA A 121 9.55 -10.91 31.22
CA ALA A 121 8.54 -10.00 31.75
C ALA A 121 9.02 -9.40 33.08
N PRO A 122 8.46 -8.26 33.52
CA PRO A 122 8.73 -7.71 34.84
C PRO A 122 8.44 -8.71 35.97
N PRO A 123 9.14 -8.60 37.12
CA PRO A 123 8.94 -9.49 38.25
C PRO A 123 7.54 -9.33 38.86
N GLN A 124 7.12 -10.35 39.64
CA GLN A 124 5.83 -10.32 40.31
C GLN A 124 5.74 -9.12 41.27
N GLY A 125 4.62 -8.41 41.23
CA GLY A 125 4.43 -7.19 42.01
C GLY A 125 4.88 -5.91 41.31
N ALA A 126 5.52 -6.01 40.14
CA ALA A 126 5.93 -4.84 39.36
C ALA A 126 4.77 -4.01 38.78
N GLY A 127 3.52 -4.48 38.81
CA GLY A 127 2.33 -3.67 38.48
C GLY A 127 2.46 -2.86 37.18
N ASP A 128 2.39 -1.53 37.31
CA ASP A 128 2.59 -0.53 36.23
C ASP A 128 4.02 0.08 36.22
N ALA A 129 4.99 -0.58 36.84
CA ALA A 129 6.37 -0.12 36.91
C ALA A 129 6.98 -0.05 35.51
N ARG A 130 7.69 1.05 35.26
CA ARG A 130 8.33 1.33 33.98
C ARG A 130 9.81 1.03 34.05
N ILE A 131 10.40 0.80 32.89
CA ILE A 131 11.86 0.68 32.75
C ILE A 131 12.46 2.07 33.00
N ASP A 132 13.27 2.19 34.04
CA ASP A 132 14.07 3.39 34.32
C ASP A 132 15.41 3.33 33.55
N ARG A 133 16.05 2.16 33.56
CA ARG A 133 17.34 1.95 32.90
C ARG A 133 17.44 0.57 32.26
N MET A 134 17.95 0.51 31.03
CA MET A 134 18.35 -0.73 30.38
C MET A 134 19.85 -0.97 30.61
N LEU A 135 20.22 -2.17 31.07
CA LEU A 135 21.62 -2.52 31.39
C LEU A 135 22.29 -3.37 30.31
N VAL A 136 21.54 -3.80 29.29
CA VAL A 136 22.03 -4.63 28.18
C VAL A 136 21.65 -4.02 26.83
N ALA A 137 22.44 -4.29 25.80
CA ALA A 137 22.15 -3.92 24.42
C ALA A 137 21.58 -5.09 23.61
N GLU A 138 20.96 -4.76 22.48
CA GLU A 138 20.51 -5.78 21.53
C GLU A 138 21.70 -6.56 20.96
N GLY A 139 21.61 -7.89 21.02
CA GLY A 139 22.69 -8.80 20.57
C GLY A 139 23.69 -9.19 21.65
N ASP A 140 23.59 -8.63 22.86
CA ASP A 140 24.45 -9.00 23.98
C ASP A 140 24.20 -10.45 24.43
N VAL A 141 25.28 -11.12 24.83
CA VAL A 141 25.23 -12.46 25.40
C VAL A 141 25.02 -12.34 26.91
N VAL A 142 23.93 -12.89 27.42
CA VAL A 142 23.55 -12.83 28.84
C VAL A 142 23.50 -14.24 29.46
N THR A 143 23.81 -14.32 30.75
CA THR A 143 23.69 -15.56 31.54
C THR A 143 22.44 -15.55 32.40
N LYS A 144 22.01 -16.74 32.85
CA LYS A 144 20.87 -16.87 33.78
C LYS A 144 21.10 -16.02 35.04
N GLY A 145 20.11 -15.21 35.40
CA GLY A 145 20.16 -14.34 36.60
C GLY A 145 20.86 -13.00 36.39
N ALA A 146 21.35 -12.71 35.17
CA ALA A 146 21.85 -11.38 34.85
C ALA A 146 20.72 -10.33 34.95
N VAL A 147 21.06 -9.15 35.47
CA VAL A 147 20.12 -8.02 35.55
C VAL A 147 20.06 -7.36 34.18
N LEU A 148 18.88 -7.36 33.57
CA LEU A 148 18.68 -6.80 32.23
C LEU A 148 18.28 -5.32 32.27
N ALA A 149 17.49 -4.94 33.27
CA ALA A 149 16.96 -3.59 33.42
C ALA A 149 16.66 -3.27 34.88
N GLU A 150 16.69 -1.98 35.22
CA GLU A 150 16.20 -1.41 36.47
C GLU A 150 14.84 -0.76 36.22
N LEU A 151 13.92 -0.97 37.16
CA LEU A 151 12.58 -0.38 37.13
C LEU A 151 12.51 0.84 38.05
N ASP A 152 11.66 1.80 37.73
CA ASP A 152 11.42 3.01 38.53
C ASP A 152 10.96 2.72 39.98
N SER A 153 10.30 1.59 40.18
CA SER A 153 9.87 1.08 41.49
C SER A 153 11.02 0.70 42.44
N LEU A 154 12.26 0.59 41.96
CA LEU A 154 13.41 0.15 42.75
C LEU A 154 13.61 1.00 44.02
N ALA A 155 13.58 2.33 43.90
CA ALA A 155 13.79 3.25 45.02
C ALA A 155 12.68 3.13 46.08
N LEU A 156 11.44 2.92 45.64
CA LEU A 156 10.29 2.70 46.52
C LEU A 156 10.48 1.41 47.32
N TYR A 157 10.86 0.32 46.66
CA TYR A 157 11.08 -0.97 47.33
C TYR A 157 12.27 -0.94 48.28
N GLN A 158 13.36 -0.25 47.94
CA GLN A 158 14.51 -0.07 48.84
C GLN A 158 14.12 0.68 50.13
N SER A 159 13.28 1.71 50.01
CA SER A 159 12.77 2.48 51.15
C SER A 159 11.86 1.63 52.04
N ALA A 160 10.97 0.85 51.42
CA ALA A 160 10.07 -0.08 52.12
C ALA A 160 10.86 -1.18 52.87
N LEU A 161 11.89 -1.74 52.21
CA LEU A 161 12.77 -2.74 52.80
C LEU A 161 13.47 -2.19 54.05
N THR A 162 14.08 -1.01 53.94
CA THR A 162 14.79 -0.34 55.05
C THR A 162 13.86 -0.11 56.26
N SER A 163 12.62 0.30 55.99
CA SER A 163 11.60 0.52 57.04
C SER A 163 11.19 -0.79 57.72
N ALA A 164 11.03 -1.86 56.95
CA ALA A 164 10.68 -3.18 57.46
C ALA A 164 11.82 -3.77 58.31
N GLU A 165 13.07 -3.63 57.88
CA GLU A 165 14.25 -4.07 58.63
C GLU A 165 14.39 -3.32 59.96
N SER A 166 14.16 -2.01 59.96
CA SER A 166 14.19 -1.20 61.18
C SER A 166 13.10 -1.63 62.16
N THR A 167 11.89 -1.88 61.66
CA THR A 167 10.78 -2.41 62.48
C THR A 167 11.13 -3.77 63.06
N LEU A 168 11.71 -4.66 62.25
CA LEU A 168 12.15 -5.99 62.68
C LEU A 168 13.22 -5.90 63.77
N ALA A 169 14.18 -4.99 63.65
CA ALA A 169 15.22 -4.77 64.65
C ALA A 169 14.64 -4.32 66.00
N ILE A 170 13.72 -3.35 65.99
CA ILE A 170 13.03 -2.86 67.21
C ILE A 170 12.26 -4.01 67.88
N ARG A 171 11.53 -4.82 67.10
CA ARG A 171 10.76 -5.96 67.63
C ARG A 171 11.66 -7.04 68.24
N ARG A 172 12.79 -7.35 67.59
CA ARG A 172 13.77 -8.31 68.11
C ARG A 172 14.42 -7.82 69.41
N ALA A 173 14.74 -6.53 69.50
CA ALA A 173 15.28 -5.95 70.73
C ALA A 173 14.27 -6.03 71.88
N GLY A 174 12.99 -5.75 71.61
CA GLY A 174 11.92 -5.90 72.60
C GLY A 174 11.74 -7.35 73.07
N LEU A 175 11.85 -8.33 72.17
CA LEU A 175 11.77 -9.74 72.52
C LEU A 175 12.94 -10.19 73.41
N ALA A 176 14.15 -9.70 73.17
CA ALA A 176 15.33 -10.08 73.94
C ALA A 176 15.36 -9.49 75.37
N GLN A 177 14.54 -8.47 75.63
CA GLN A 177 14.42 -7.82 76.94
C GLN A 177 13.30 -8.42 77.81
N ALA A 178 12.45 -9.27 77.24
CA ALA A 178 11.36 -9.98 77.93
C ALA A 178 11.83 -11.36 78.42
#